data_AF-A0A0A2CHE3-F1
#
_entry.id   AF-A0A0A2CHE3-F1
#
_cell.length_a   1.000
_cell.length_b   1.000
_cell.length_c   1.000
_cell.angle_alpha   90.00
_cell.angle_beta   90.00
_cell.angle_gamma   90.00
#
_symmetry.space_group_name_H-M   'P 1'
#
loop_
_entity.id
_entity.type
_entity.pdbx_description
1 polymer ?
#
loop_
_entity_poly.entity_id
_entity_poly.type
_entity_poly.pdbx_seq_one_letter_code
_entity_poly.pdbx_strand_id
1 'polypeptide(L)' 'MDKKPFWEPKMIWRAVVIDVVLCVLMLTLSVMSDEQFWRVFYASGSLLAIIDAIWASRVLDAVEEEQD' A
#
# COMPACT_ATOMS: atom_id res chain seq x y z
N MET A 1 24.68 1.03 19.24
CA MET A 1 23.35 1.39 18.68
C MET A 1 22.77 0.12 18.11
N ASP A 2 21.90 -0.54 18.88
CA ASP A 2 21.13 -1.69 18.41
C ASP A 2 20.25 -1.25 17.24
N LYS A 3 20.68 -1.60 16.02
CA LYS A 3 19.81 -1.54 14.85
C LYS A 3 18.83 -2.71 14.98
N LYS A 4 17.73 -2.50 15.71
CA LYS A 4 16.56 -3.35 15.56
C LYS A 4 16.25 -3.47 14.06
N PRO A 5 15.97 -4.68 13.55
CA PRO A 5 15.69 -4.83 12.13
C PRO A 5 14.58 -3.85 11.74
N PHE A 6 14.78 -3.14 10.63
CA PHE A 6 13.93 -2.04 10.15
C PHE A 6 12.48 -2.46 9.81
N TRP A 7 12.15 -3.72 10.08
CA TRP A 7 10.95 -4.44 9.64
C TRP A 7 10.20 -4.97 10.86
N GLU A 8 9.83 -4.10 11.81
CA GLU A 8 8.86 -4.52 12.83
C GLU A 8 7.52 -4.86 12.13
N PRO A 9 6.91 -6.03 12.36
CA PRO A 9 5.65 -6.44 11.71
C PRO A 9 4.55 -5.37 11.79
N LYS A 10 4.51 -4.64 12.91
CA LYS A 10 3.59 -3.50 13.12
C LYS A 10 3.80 -2.34 12.14
N MET A 11 5.03 -2.09 11.70
CA MET A 11 5.32 -1.06 10.70
C MET A 11 4.86 -1.50 9.31
N ILE A 12 5.09 -2.76 8.94
CA ILE A 12 4.64 -3.30 7.66
C ILE A 12 3.10 -3.30 7.59
N TRP A 13 2.43 -3.70 8.66
CA TRP A 13 0.97 -3.63 8.74
C TRP A 13 0.42 -2.20 8.58
N ARG A 14 1.09 -1.21 9.18
CA ARG A 14 0.74 0.22 8.99
C ARG A 14 0.91 0.66 7.54
N ALA A 15 1.95 0.20 6.84
CA ALA A 15 2.15 0.49 5.43
C ALA A 15 0.99 -0.06 4.59
N VAL A 16 0.60 -1.33 4.82
CA VAL A 16 -0.56 -1.95 4.13
C VAL A 16 -1.85 -1.14 4.33
N VAL A 17 -2.12 -0.69 5.56
CA VAL A 17 -3.30 0.14 5.84
C VAL A 17 -3.25 1.47 5.08
N ILE A 18 -2.09 2.11 5.04
CA ILE A 18 -1.90 3.36 4.30
C ILE A 18 -2.14 3.15 2.80
N ASP A 19 -1.65 2.05 2.23
CA ASP A 19 -1.83 1.72 0.82
C ASP A 19 -3.30 1.48 0.47
N VAL A 20 -4.04 0.79 1.34
CA VAL A 20 -5.49 0.58 1.17
C VAL A 20 -6.24 1.92 1.20
N VAL A 21 -5.91 2.81 2.15
CA VAL A 21 -6.53 4.13 2.24
C VAL A 21 -6.21 4.99 1.00
N LEU A 22 -4.95 4.99 0.56
CA LEU A 22 -4.51 5.68 -0.66
C LEU A 22 -5.24 5.14 -1.89
N CYS A 23 -5.39 3.82 -2.01
CA CYS A 23 -6.13 3.19 -3.10
C CYS A 23 -7.58 3.69 -3.17
N VAL A 24 -8.30 3.69 -2.04
CA VAL A 24 -9.68 4.18 -1.97
C VAL A 24 -9.78 5.66 -2.33
N LEU A 25 -8.85 6.48 -1.84
CA LEU A 25 -8.79 7.91 -2.17
C LEU A 25 -8.56 8.14 -3.66
N MET A 26 -7.59 7.44 -4.25
CA MET A 26 -7.28 7.54 -5.67
C MET A 26 -8.46 7.08 -6.54
N LEU A 27 -9.13 5.98 -6.20
CA LEU A 27 -10.33 5.54 -6.91
C LEU A 27 -11.46 6.56 -6.80
N THR A 28 -11.66 7.15 -5.63
CA THR A 28 -12.67 8.19 -5.42
C THR A 28 -12.38 9.42 -6.29
N LEU A 29 -11.13 9.89 -6.29
CA LEU A 29 -10.69 11.01 -7.15
C LEU A 29 -10.82 10.67 -8.63
N SER A 30 -10.55 9.42 -9.03
CA SER A 30 -10.73 8.95 -10.41
C SER A 30 -12.20 9.06 -10.84
N VAL A 31 -13.14 8.61 -10.00
CA VAL A 31 -14.58 8.65 -10.28
C VAL A 31 -15.12 10.08 -10.31
N MET A 32 -14.61 10.96 -9.44
CA MET A 32 -15.03 12.37 -9.38
C MET A 32 -14.39 13.24 -10.46
N SER A 33 -13.43 12.71 -11.22
CA SER A 33 -12.68 13.51 -12.19
C SER A 33 -13.41 13.59 -13.53
N ASP A 34 -13.78 14.81 -13.90
CA ASP A 34 -14.40 15.11 -15.19
C ASP A 34 -13.40 14.95 -16.35
N GLU A 35 -12.14 15.32 -16.13
CA GLU A 35 -11.09 15.22 -17.14
C GLU A 35 -10.57 13.78 -17.31
N GLN A 36 -10.48 13.32 -18.56
CA GLN A 36 -10.05 11.95 -18.86
C GLN A 36 -8.61 11.66 -18.40
N PHE A 37 -7.71 12.66 -18.49
CA PHE A 37 -6.31 12.51 -18.06
C PHE A 37 -6.21 12.20 -16.57
N TRP A 38 -6.83 13.04 -15.73
CA TRP A 38 -6.82 12.89 -14.28
C TRP A 38 -7.50 11.60 -13.82
N ARG A 39 -8.62 11.22 -14.44
CA ARG A 39 -9.28 9.94 -14.19
C ARG A 39 -8.36 8.75 -14.42
N VAL A 40 -7.64 8.71 -15.53
CA VAL A 40 -6.67 7.64 -15.84
C VAL A 40 -5.48 7.69 -14.88
N PHE A 41 -4.95 8.88 -14.58
CA PHE A 41 -3.86 9.05 -13.63
C PHE A 41 -4.21 8.48 -12.25
N TYR A 42 -5.37 8.86 -11.69
CA TYR A 42 -5.82 8.36 -10.40
C TYR A 42 -6.16 6.86 -10.44
N ALA A 43 -6.75 6.35 -11.53
CA ALA A 43 -6.96 4.92 -11.70
C ALA A 43 -5.64 4.14 -11.71
N SER A 44 -4.62 4.63 -12.42
CA SER A 44 -3.27 4.03 -12.40
C SER A 44 -2.60 4.12 -11.03
N GLY A 45 -2.79 5.23 -10.30
CA GLY A 45 -2.31 5.38 -8.92
C GLY A 45 -2.94 4.38 -7.96
N SER A 46 -4.24 4.08 -8.13
CA SER A 46 -4.90 3.04 -7.33
C SER A 46 -4.37 1.63 -7.62
N LEU A 47 -4.02 1.32 -8.87
CA LEU A 47 -3.39 0.06 -9.24
C LEU A 47 -2.02 -0.12 -8.58
N LEU A 48 -1.21 0.95 -8.53
CA LEU A 48 0.08 0.94 -7.84
C LEU A 48 -0.09 0.68 -6.33
N ALA A 49 -1.03 1.37 -5.69
CA ALA A 49 -1.32 1.16 -4.27
C ALA A 49 -1.78 -0.28 -3.96
N ILE A 50 -2.50 -0.94 -4.88
CA ILE A 50 -2.86 -2.35 -4.74
C ILE A 50 -1.63 -3.25 -4.80
N ILE A 51 -0.72 -3.00 -5.75
CA ILE A 51 0.52 -3.78 -5.89
C ILE A 51 1.39 -3.62 -4.64
N ASP A 52 1.53 -2.40 -4.13
CA ASP A 52 2.30 -2.11 -2.90
C ASP A 52 1.69 -2.82 -1.68
N ALA A 53 0.36 -2.78 -1.53
CA ALA A 53 -0.34 -3.49 -0.45
C ALA A 53 -0.13 -5.02 -0.52
N ILE A 54 -0.17 -5.60 -1.73
CA ILE A 54 0.08 -7.03 -1.93
C ILE A 54 1.53 -7.37 -1.54
N TRP A 55 2.48 -6.55 -1.98
CA TRP A 55 3.89 -6.79 -1.70
C TRP A 55 4.19 -6.65 -0.20
N ALA A 56 3.70 -5.59 0.44
CA ALA A 56 3.82 -5.40 1.88
C ALA A 56 3.15 -6.52 2.68
N SER A 57 2.00 -7.04 2.23
CA SER A 57 1.37 -8.22 2.84
C SER A 57 2.25 -9.47 2.72
N ARG A 58 2.84 -9.74 1.55
CA ARG A 58 3.76 -10.88 1.39
C ARG A 58 5.03 -10.75 2.24
N VAL A 59 5.56 -9.53 2.38
CA VAL A 59 6.70 -9.25 3.25
C VAL A 59 6.32 -9.47 4.72
N LEU A 60 5.11 -9.07 5.13
CA LEU A 60 4.61 -9.32 6.48
C LEU A 60 4.52 -10.82 6.76
N ASP A 61 3.90 -11.58 5.84
CA ASP A 61 3.76 -13.04 5.95
C ASP A 61 5.15 -13.70 6.14
N ALA A 62 6.14 -13.31 5.33
CA ALA A 62 7.50 -13.84 5.42
C ALA A 62 8.24 -13.47 6.72
N VAL A 63 8.02 -12.27 7.26
CA VAL A 63 8.62 -11.84 8.53
C VAL A 63 7.96 -12.54 9.73
N GLU A 64 6.67 -12.85 9.66
CA GLU A 64 5.98 -13.63 10.69
C GLU A 64 6.48 -15.09 10.70
N GLU A 65 6.67 -15.73 9.53
CA GLU A 65 7.21 -17.09 9.43
C GLU A 65 8.66 -17.24 9.94
N GLU A 66 9.50 -16.20 9.88
CA GLU A 66 10.87 -16.23 10.42
C GLU A 66 10.94 -16.06 11.95
N GLN A 67 9.83 -15.68 12.60
CA GLN A 67 9.77 -15.44 14.05
C GLN A 67 9.22 -16.63 14.86
N ASP A 68 8.65 -17.64 14.21
CA ASP A 68 8.19 -18.91 14.78
C ASP A 68 9.26 -20.03 14.69
#